data_AF-A0A8H3U4W7-F1
#
_entry.id   AF-A0A8H3U4W7-F1
#
_cell.length_a   1.000
_cell.length_b   1.000
_cell.length_c   1.000
_cell.angle_alpha   90.00
_cell.angle_beta   90.00
_cell.angle_gamma   90.00
#
_symmetry.space_group_name_H-M   'P 1'
#
loop_
_entity.id
_entity.type
_entity.pdbx_description
1 polymer ?
#
loop_
_entity_poly.entity_id
_entity_poly.type
_entity_poly.pdbx_seq_one_letter_code
_entity_poly.pdbx_strand_id
1 'polypeptide(L)'
;MFKAFSLRNYPLHIDQMEELGLDSTHYARVMAETLAIMHWAAQVDGNDVEFVLAPPRPTTTDPSETPPTSTSISTSTSDPLGEHTIWILDFDCCRDMPMDESGIDQAWRAFYKNDPFYPRPNRDNPEDQRPWEAFKERFMEASAIILGPENEIAHFPGLLVAKIEDGNPFAAGMSN
;
A
#
# COMPACT_ATOMS: atom_id res chain seq x y z
N MET A 1 -37.63 0.53 -11.55
CA MET A 1 -37.00 0.93 -10.27
C MET A 1 -35.50 0.82 -10.47
N PHE A 2 -34.80 1.94 -10.64
CA PHE A 2 -33.33 1.92 -10.73
C PHE A 2 -32.77 1.61 -9.35
N LYS A 3 -32.21 0.41 -9.15
CA LYS A 3 -31.32 0.15 -8.01
C LYS A 3 -30.01 0.86 -8.33
N ALA A 4 -29.87 2.09 -7.84
CA ALA A 4 -28.57 2.73 -7.79
C ALA A 4 -27.71 1.94 -6.81
N PHE A 5 -26.61 1.36 -7.28
CA PHE A 5 -25.57 0.84 -6.41
C PHE A 5 -24.85 2.07 -5.84
N SER A 6 -24.98 2.30 -4.53
CA SER A 6 -24.14 3.27 -3.84
C SER A 6 -22.89 2.53 -3.41
N LEU A 7 -21.74 2.86 -3.99
CA LEU A 7 -20.48 2.60 -3.34
C LEU A 7 -20.54 3.30 -1.97
N ARG A 8 -20.42 2.52 -0.91
CA ARG A 8 -20.30 3.05 0.45
C ARG A 8 -18.88 2.74 0.88
N ASN A 9 -18.06 3.78 0.98
CA ASN A 9 -16.72 3.65 1.52
C ASN A 9 -16.86 3.43 3.02
N TYR A 10 -16.51 2.23 3.47
CA TYR A 10 -16.44 1.89 4.88
C TYR A 10 -14.96 1.96 5.27
N PRO A 11 -14.52 3.02 5.97
CA PRO A 11 -13.15 3.03 6.48
C PRO A 11 -12.98 1.85 7.43
N LEU A 12 -11.88 1.13 7.28
CA LEU A 12 -11.53 -0.03 8.11
C LEU A 12 -10.33 0.37 8.97
N HIS A 13 -10.61 0.73 10.22
CA HIS A 13 -9.62 1.19 11.19
C HIS A 13 -8.89 0.00 11.84
N ILE A 14 -7.71 0.25 12.43
CA ILE A 14 -6.87 -0.80 13.03
C ILE A 14 -7.59 -1.54 14.15
N ASP A 15 -8.28 -0.81 15.04
CA ASP A 15 -9.10 -1.38 16.12
C ASP A 15 -10.23 -2.28 15.58
N GLN A 16 -10.84 -1.91 14.46
CA GLN A 16 -11.84 -2.75 13.78
C GLN A 16 -11.20 -3.98 13.13
N MET A 17 -10.02 -3.85 12.54
CA MET A 17 -9.28 -5.00 12.01
C MET A 17 -8.95 -5.99 13.12
N GLU A 18 -8.54 -5.51 14.29
CA GLU A 18 -8.29 -6.34 15.48
C GLU A 18 -9.55 -7.05 15.96
N GLU A 19 -10.67 -6.33 16.10
CA GLU A 19 -11.96 -6.91 16.51
C GLU A 19 -12.43 -8.02 15.54
N LEU A 20 -12.19 -7.82 14.24
CA LEU A 20 -12.55 -8.75 13.17
C LEU A 20 -11.51 -9.87 12.97
N GLY A 21 -10.41 -9.88 13.72
CA GLY A 21 -9.33 -10.87 13.60
C GLY A 21 -8.58 -10.80 12.27
N LEU A 22 -8.52 -9.62 11.66
CA LEU A 22 -7.83 -9.39 10.39
C LEU A 22 -6.34 -9.11 10.63
N ASP A 23 -5.49 -9.61 9.72
CA ASP A 23 -4.04 -9.43 9.80
C ASP A 23 -3.61 -8.10 9.17
N SER A 24 -3.70 -7.02 9.95
CA SER A 24 -3.27 -5.67 9.55
C SER A 24 -1.79 -5.61 9.15
N THR A 25 -0.95 -6.46 9.74
CA THR A 25 0.48 -6.56 9.42
C THR A 25 0.67 -7.17 8.03
N HIS A 26 -0.07 -8.23 7.70
CA HIS A 26 -0.07 -8.81 6.37
C HIS A 26 -0.50 -7.80 5.31
N TYR A 27 -1.58 -7.05 5.56
CA TYR A 27 -2.05 -6.02 4.63
C TYR A 27 -1.03 -4.93 4.41
N ALA A 28 -0.39 -4.44 5.47
CA ALA A 28 0.67 -3.45 5.38
C ALA A 28 1.86 -3.93 4.52
N ARG A 29 2.23 -5.21 4.61
CA ARG A 29 3.27 -5.82 3.76
C ARG A 29 2.86 -5.84 2.29
N VAL A 30 1.61 -6.18 1.98
CA VAL A 30 1.10 -6.18 0.59
C VAL A 30 1.05 -4.76 0.03
N MET A 31 0.62 -3.77 0.82
CA MET A 31 0.63 -2.35 0.43
C MET A 31 2.06 -1.87 0.15
N ALA A 32 3.01 -2.24 1.01
CA ALA A 32 4.43 -1.91 0.85
C ALA A 32 5.02 -2.46 -0.45
N GLU A 33 4.79 -3.74 -0.74
CA GLU A 33 5.25 -4.34 -1.99
C GLU A 33 4.61 -3.70 -3.22
N THR A 34 3.31 -3.39 -3.14
CA THR A 34 2.58 -2.70 -4.22
C THR A 34 3.16 -1.33 -4.49
N LEU A 35 3.41 -0.53 -3.43
CA LEU A 35 3.99 0.80 -3.59
C LEU A 35 5.45 0.76 -4.08
N ALA A 36 6.24 -0.22 -3.66
CA ALA A 36 7.59 -0.41 -4.20
C ALA A 36 7.55 -0.70 -5.71
N ILE A 37 6.62 -1.53 -6.17
CA ILE A 37 6.41 -1.79 -7.61
C ILE A 37 5.99 -0.52 -8.33
N MET A 38 5.02 0.22 -7.78
CA MET A 38 4.53 1.47 -8.39
C MET A 38 5.65 2.50 -8.52
N HIS A 39 6.40 2.73 -7.45
CA HIS A 39 7.46 3.73 -7.42
C HIS A 39 8.65 3.35 -8.30
N TRP A 40 9.10 2.10 -8.27
CA TRP A 40 10.40 1.76 -8.85
C TRP A 40 10.32 1.02 -10.18
N ALA A 41 9.32 0.15 -10.35
CA ALA A 41 9.13 -0.59 -11.60
C ALA A 41 8.24 0.18 -12.58
N ALA A 42 7.14 0.75 -12.09
CA ALA A 42 6.21 1.53 -12.91
C ALA A 42 6.55 3.03 -12.97
N GLN A 43 7.40 3.52 -12.07
CA GLN A 43 7.83 4.92 -11.99
C GLN A 43 6.66 5.89 -11.85
N VAL A 44 5.69 5.57 -10.99
CA VAL A 44 4.54 6.42 -10.65
C VAL A 44 4.46 6.71 -9.16
N ASP A 45 3.89 7.86 -8.82
CA ASP A 45 3.83 8.39 -7.45
C ASP A 45 2.76 7.72 -6.56
N GLY A 46 1.84 6.95 -7.13
CA GLY A 46 0.75 6.31 -6.40
C GLY A 46 -0.23 7.27 -5.74
N ASN A 47 -0.36 8.49 -6.27
CA ASN A 47 -1.30 9.48 -5.76
C ASN A 47 -2.76 9.01 -5.96
N ASP A 48 -3.55 9.08 -4.88
CA ASP A 48 -4.99 8.75 -4.81
C ASP A 48 -5.37 7.28 -5.07
N VAL A 49 -4.41 6.35 -5.08
CA VAL A 49 -4.77 4.92 -5.17
C VAL A 49 -5.48 4.43 -3.92
N GLU A 50 -6.50 3.60 -4.13
CA GLU A 50 -7.29 3.00 -3.07
C GLU A 50 -6.95 1.52 -2.90
N PHE A 51 -6.67 1.11 -1.67
CA PHE A 51 -6.52 -0.30 -1.29
C PHE A 51 -7.82 -0.80 -0.65
N VAL A 52 -8.39 -1.87 -1.22
CA VAL A 52 -9.67 -2.42 -0.77
C VAL A 52 -9.59 -3.93 -0.57
N LEU A 53 -10.30 -4.43 0.44
CA LEU A 53 -10.47 -5.87 0.65
C LEU A 53 -11.65 -6.36 -0.21
N ALA A 54 -11.41 -7.37 -1.04
CA ALA A 54 -12.44 -7.99 -1.85
C ALA A 54 -12.11 -9.47 -2.12
N PRO A 55 -13.09 -10.28 -2.55
CA PRO A 55 -12.83 -11.68 -2.90
C PRO A 55 -11.69 -11.81 -3.93
N PRO A 56 -10.89 -12.88 -3.86
CA PRO A 56 -9.90 -13.14 -4.89
C PRO A 56 -10.57 -13.38 -6.25
N ARG A 57 -9.80 -13.20 -7.33
CA ARG A 57 -10.28 -13.59 -8.67
C ARG A 57 -10.61 -15.08 -8.66
N PRO A 58 -11.75 -15.50 -9.23
CA PRO A 58 -12.03 -16.92 -9.41
C PRO A 58 -10.87 -17.52 -10.19
N THR A 59 -10.30 -18.61 -9.70
CA THR A 59 -9.36 -19.39 -10.50
C THR A 59 -10.14 -19.99 -11.67
N THR A 60 -10.01 -19.40 -12.85
CA THR A 60 -10.44 -20.05 -14.09
C THR A 60 -9.61 -21.31 -14.22
N THR A 61 -10.19 -22.44 -13.82
CA THR A 61 -9.70 -23.76 -14.20
C THR A 61 -10.09 -23.99 -15.65
N ASP A 62 -9.57 -23.16 -16.57
CA ASP A 62 -9.52 -23.55 -17.96
C ASP A 62 -8.32 -24.50 -18.09
N PRO A 63 -8.53 -25.79 -18.41
CA PRO A 63 -7.44 -26.75 -18.54
C PRO A 63 -6.42 -26.39 -19.64
N SER A 64 -6.75 -25.40 -20.49
CA SER A 64 -5.92 -24.96 -21.61
C SER A 64 -5.08 -23.70 -21.33
N GLU A 65 -5.35 -23.00 -20.23
CA GLU A 65 -4.55 -21.85 -19.82
C GLU A 65 -3.47 -22.31 -18.85
N THR A 66 -2.21 -22.29 -19.30
CA THR A 66 -1.07 -22.38 -18.38
C THR A 66 -1.26 -21.32 -17.31
N PRO A 67 -1.31 -21.67 -16.01
CA PRO A 67 -1.43 -20.68 -14.95
C PRO A 67 -0.32 -19.65 -15.13
N PRO A 68 -0.60 -18.34 -15.01
CA PRO A 68 0.44 -17.33 -15.09
C PRO A 68 1.53 -17.71 -14.09
N THR A 69 2.72 -17.93 -14.61
CA THR A 69 3.88 -18.40 -13.87
C THR A 69 4.09 -17.46 -12.68
N SER A 70 3.84 -17.97 -11.47
CA SER A 70 4.32 -17.39 -10.22
C SER A 70 3.81 -15.98 -9.87
N THR A 71 2.53 -15.87 -9.53
CA THR A 71 2.14 -14.91 -8.49
C THR A 71 1.08 -15.60 -7.65
N SER A 72 1.49 -16.29 -6.57
CA SER A 72 0.54 -16.69 -5.54
C SER A 72 -0.13 -15.41 -5.05
N ILE A 73 -1.39 -15.21 -5.43
CA ILE A 73 -2.21 -14.14 -4.86
C ILE A 73 -2.23 -14.42 -3.37
N SER A 74 -1.72 -13.48 -2.57
CA SER A 74 -1.72 -13.63 -1.13
C SER A 74 -3.15 -13.48 -0.62
N THR A 75 -3.85 -14.60 -0.49
CA THR A 75 -5.22 -14.67 0.00
C THR A 75 -5.22 -14.82 1.51
N SER A 76 -5.98 -13.96 2.19
CA SER A 76 -6.29 -14.06 3.61
C SER A 76 -7.67 -14.70 3.79
N THR A 77 -7.90 -15.35 4.94
CA THR A 77 -9.22 -15.84 5.32
C THR A 77 -9.51 -15.38 6.74
N SER A 78 -10.69 -14.83 6.96
CA SER A 78 -11.18 -14.45 8.29
C SER A 78 -12.66 -14.80 8.44
N ASP A 79 -13.11 -15.02 9.67
CA ASP A 79 -14.50 -15.38 9.96
C ASP A 79 -15.55 -14.39 9.39
N PRO A 80 -15.38 -13.06 9.52
CA PRO A 80 -16.39 -12.12 9.02
C PRO A 80 -16.33 -11.86 7.51
N LEU A 81 -15.16 -11.99 6.87
CA LEU A 81 -14.98 -11.65 5.44
C LEU A 81 -14.87 -12.86 4.52
N GLY A 82 -14.66 -14.06 5.06
CA GLY A 82 -14.32 -15.25 4.27
C GLY A 82 -12.96 -15.12 3.61
N GLU A 83 -12.77 -15.79 2.48
CA GLU A 83 -11.56 -15.68 1.66
C GLU A 83 -11.54 -14.32 0.92
N HIS A 84 -10.46 -13.57 1.08
CA HIS A 84 -10.31 -12.23 0.52
C HIS A 84 -8.84 -11.90 0.19
N THR A 85 -8.64 -10.90 -0.64
CA THR A 85 -7.34 -10.34 -1.00
C THR A 85 -7.43 -8.80 -1.04
N ILE A 86 -6.28 -8.15 -1.04
CA ILE A 86 -6.20 -6.72 -1.36
C ILE A 86 -6.30 -6.54 -2.88
N TRP A 87 -7.12 -5.57 -3.26
CA TRP A 87 -7.18 -4.97 -4.58
C TRP A 87 -6.69 -3.54 -4.50
N ILE A 88 -6.08 -3.06 -5.58
CA ILE A 88 -5.71 -1.66 -5.76
C ILE A 88 -6.52 -1.08 -6.91
N LEU A 89 -7.10 0.10 -6.68
CA LEU A 89 -8.01 0.79 -7.60
C LEU A 89 -7.63 2.28 -7.68
N ASP A 90 -8.35 2.99 -8.55
CA ASP A 90 -8.32 4.46 -8.71
C ASP A 90 -6.93 5.06 -9.02
N PHE A 91 -6.41 4.72 -10.20
CA PHE A 91 -5.11 5.21 -10.67
C PHE A 91 -5.20 6.56 -11.41
N ASP A 92 -6.35 7.22 -11.43
CA ASP A 92 -6.62 8.37 -12.30
C ASP A 92 -5.78 9.63 -11.94
N CYS A 93 -5.34 9.71 -10.69
CA CYS A 93 -4.53 10.78 -10.14
C CYS A 93 -3.03 10.46 -10.06
N CYS A 94 -2.63 9.24 -10.40
CA CYS A 94 -1.23 8.83 -10.47
C CYS A 94 -0.50 9.64 -11.55
N ARG A 95 0.75 10.01 -11.26
CA ARG A 95 1.62 10.68 -12.22
C ARG A 95 2.96 9.98 -12.32
N ASP A 96 3.60 10.15 -13.46
CA ASP A 96 5.01 9.80 -13.63
C ASP A 96 5.82 10.46 -12.52
N MET A 97 6.70 9.66 -11.93
CA MET A 97 7.57 10.05 -10.84
C MET A 97 9.01 10.08 -11.35
N PRO A 98 9.69 11.24 -11.32
CA PRO A 98 11.11 11.32 -11.66
C PRO A 98 11.96 10.42 -10.76
N MET A 99 13.01 9.80 -11.29
CA MET A 99 13.99 9.05 -10.49
C MET A 99 15.07 9.97 -9.95
N ASP A 100 14.67 10.98 -9.19
CA ASP A 100 15.54 11.90 -8.45
C ASP A 100 14.86 12.36 -7.14
N GLU A 101 15.51 13.24 -6.38
CA GLU A 101 14.96 13.76 -5.12
C GLU A 101 13.59 14.44 -5.28
N SER A 102 13.27 15.01 -6.46
CA SER A 102 11.96 15.62 -6.70
C SER A 102 10.85 14.57 -6.79
N GLY A 103 11.16 13.39 -7.33
CA GLY A 103 10.25 12.25 -7.31
C GLY A 103 10.03 11.69 -5.91
N ILE A 104 11.07 11.66 -5.07
CA ILE A 104 10.93 11.28 -3.65
C ILE A 104 9.99 12.25 -2.93
N ASP A 105 10.16 13.55 -3.19
CA ASP A 105 9.29 14.60 -2.68
C ASP A 105 7.84 14.47 -3.18
N GLN A 106 7.65 13.98 -4.39
CA GLN A 106 6.33 13.73 -4.99
C GLN A 106 5.66 12.51 -4.34
N ALA A 107 6.35 11.37 -4.24
CA ALA A 107 5.84 10.17 -3.58
C ALA A 107 5.53 10.40 -2.11
N TRP A 108 6.38 11.13 -1.38
CA TRP A 108 6.13 11.50 0.01
C TRP A 108 4.85 12.33 0.17
N ARG A 109 4.61 13.29 -0.72
CA ARG A 109 3.37 14.07 -0.73
C ARG A 109 2.16 13.22 -1.08
N ALA A 110 2.28 12.31 -2.05
CA ALA A 110 1.22 11.37 -2.43
C ALA A 110 0.86 10.46 -1.24
N PHE A 111 1.86 9.90 -0.56
CA PHE A 111 1.70 9.08 0.65
C PHE A 111 0.84 9.80 1.71
N TYR A 112 1.18 11.06 2.01
CA TYR A 112 0.44 11.87 2.98
C TYR A 112 -0.86 12.50 2.47
N LYS A 113 -1.13 12.40 1.17
CA LYS A 113 -2.46 12.70 0.63
C LYS A 113 -3.40 11.49 0.79
N ASN A 114 -2.86 10.28 0.69
CA ASN A 114 -3.56 9.00 0.89
C ASN A 114 -3.68 8.57 2.39
N ASP A 115 -3.30 9.49 3.28
CA ASP A 115 -3.01 9.33 4.71
C ASP A 115 -4.12 8.79 5.65
N PRO A 116 -5.42 8.73 5.30
CA PRO A 116 -6.36 7.95 6.13
C PRO A 116 -6.21 6.44 5.94
N PHE A 117 -5.54 5.96 4.88
CA PHE A 117 -5.55 4.54 4.51
C PHE A 117 -4.19 3.86 4.62
N TYR A 118 -3.09 4.61 4.79
CA TYR A 118 -1.73 4.04 4.83
C TYR A 118 -1.24 3.81 6.26
N PRO A 119 -0.40 2.77 6.50
CA PRO A 119 0.28 2.58 7.77
C PRO A 119 1.08 3.84 8.14
N ARG A 120 1.01 4.29 9.40
CA ARG A 120 1.65 5.53 9.82
C ARG A 120 2.81 5.29 10.79
N PRO A 121 3.92 6.01 10.63
CA PRO A 121 4.99 5.99 11.62
C PRO A 121 4.58 6.69 12.92
N ASN A 122 5.42 6.51 13.94
CA ASN A 122 5.42 7.27 15.19
C ASN A 122 4.09 7.19 15.96
N ARG A 123 3.51 5.99 16.06
CA ARG A 123 2.33 5.74 16.89
C ARG A 123 2.76 5.43 18.32
N ASP A 124 2.07 6.03 19.29
CA ASP A 124 2.33 5.81 20.71
C ASP A 124 1.94 4.38 21.16
N ASN A 125 0.89 3.84 20.54
CA ASN A 125 0.41 2.49 20.81
C ASN A 125 1.22 1.47 19.98
N PRO A 126 1.82 0.43 20.62
CA PRO A 126 2.53 -0.62 19.90
C PRO A 126 1.72 -1.34 18.83
N GLU A 127 0.42 -1.55 19.04
CA GLU A 127 -0.46 -2.20 18.06
C GLU A 127 -0.57 -1.36 16.78
N ASP A 128 -0.75 -0.04 16.93
CA ASP A 128 -0.83 0.90 15.82
C ASP A 128 0.52 1.11 15.10
N GLN A 129 1.62 0.80 15.78
CA GLN A 129 2.98 0.92 15.25
C GLN A 129 3.39 -0.30 14.40
N ARG A 130 2.91 -1.50 14.71
CA ARG A 130 3.28 -2.74 14.00
C ARG A 130 3.03 -2.71 12.50
N PRO A 131 1.87 -2.22 12.00
CA PRO A 131 1.66 -2.11 10.56
C PRO A 131 2.72 -1.26 9.86
N TRP A 132 3.18 -0.16 10.48
CA TRP A 132 4.24 0.67 9.91
C TRP A 132 5.59 -0.06 9.87
N GLU A 133 5.96 -0.75 10.94
CA GLU A 133 7.22 -1.50 10.98
C GLU A 133 7.26 -2.59 9.90
N ALA A 134 6.16 -3.32 9.74
CA ALA A 134 6.03 -4.34 8.71
C ALA A 134 5.97 -3.75 7.30
N PHE A 135 5.31 -2.60 7.13
CA PHE A 135 5.34 -1.84 5.89
C PHE A 135 6.77 -1.44 5.53
N LYS A 136 7.50 -0.81 6.46
CA LYS A 136 8.86 -0.32 6.24
C LYS A 136 9.81 -1.47 5.87
N GLU A 137 9.79 -2.56 6.64
CA GLU A 137 10.62 -3.73 6.36
C GLU A 137 10.35 -4.25 4.94
N ARG A 138 9.07 -4.51 4.62
CA ARG A 138 8.70 -5.09 3.33
C ARG A 138 8.94 -4.14 2.15
N PHE A 139 8.72 -2.84 2.34
CA PHE A 139 8.97 -1.82 1.32
C PHE A 139 10.46 -1.80 0.95
N MET A 140 11.35 -1.83 1.95
CA MET A 140 12.79 -1.86 1.73
C MET A 140 13.24 -3.15 1.03
N GLU A 141 12.74 -4.31 1.45
CA GLU A 141 13.00 -5.60 0.80
C GLU A 141 12.58 -5.60 -0.68
N ALA A 142 11.32 -5.23 -0.95
CA ALA A 142 10.77 -5.22 -2.30
C ALA A 142 11.51 -4.21 -3.19
N SER A 143 11.83 -3.03 -2.67
CA SER A 143 12.59 -2.02 -3.40
C SER A 143 14.00 -2.49 -3.73
N ALA A 144 14.68 -3.17 -2.82
CA ALA A 144 16.02 -3.73 -3.06
C ALA A 144 15.99 -4.81 -4.16
N ILE A 145 14.93 -5.62 -4.21
CA ILE A 145 14.73 -6.62 -5.26
C ILE A 145 14.51 -5.95 -6.62
N ILE A 146 13.67 -4.90 -6.68
CA ILE A 146 13.32 -4.22 -7.94
C ILE A 146 14.50 -3.42 -8.49
N LEU A 147 15.17 -2.65 -7.66
CA LEU A 147 16.24 -1.75 -8.09
C LEU A 147 17.56 -2.49 -8.29
N GLY A 148 17.84 -3.52 -7.48
CA GLY A 148 19.13 -4.19 -7.43
C GLY A 148 20.21 -3.36 -6.71
N PRO A 149 21.25 -4.01 -6.14
CA PRO A 149 22.22 -3.35 -5.28
C PRO A 149 23.19 -2.42 -6.01
N GLU A 150 23.37 -2.58 -7.32
CA GLU A 150 24.31 -1.78 -8.13
C GLU A 150 23.66 -0.53 -8.74
N ASN A 151 22.35 -0.34 -8.52
CA ASN A 151 21.62 0.78 -9.10
C ASN A 151 21.94 2.07 -8.36
N GLU A 152 22.22 3.13 -9.12
CA GLU A 152 22.57 4.46 -8.59
C GLU A 152 21.49 5.02 -7.65
N ILE A 153 20.23 4.64 -7.85
CA ILE A 153 19.10 5.07 -7.02
C ILE A 153 18.73 4.08 -5.90
N ALA A 154 19.53 3.05 -5.64
CA ALA A 154 19.23 2.03 -4.61
C ALA A 154 19.05 2.59 -3.18
N HIS A 155 19.50 3.82 -2.93
CA HIS A 155 19.35 4.51 -1.65
C HIS A 155 18.03 5.28 -1.49
N PHE A 156 17.29 5.52 -2.58
CA PHE A 156 16.04 6.29 -2.59
C PHE A 156 14.91 5.72 -1.72
N PRO A 157 14.70 4.39 -1.63
CA PRO A 157 13.69 3.84 -0.74
C PRO A 157 13.92 4.26 0.73
N GLY A 158 15.18 4.28 1.17
CA GLY A 158 15.55 4.75 2.51
C GLY A 158 15.30 6.24 2.71
N LEU A 159 15.55 7.06 1.68
CA LEU A 159 15.22 8.49 1.72
C LEU A 159 13.72 8.72 1.83
N LEU A 160 12.89 8.00 1.05
CA LEU A 160 11.43 8.13 1.11
C LEU A 160 10.90 7.74 2.49
N VAL A 161 11.35 6.60 3.03
CA VAL A 161 10.98 6.14 4.38
C VAL A 161 11.36 7.18 5.43
N ALA A 162 12.58 7.73 5.37
CA ALA A 162 13.02 8.77 6.30
C ALA A 162 12.13 10.02 6.23
N LYS A 163 11.77 10.50 5.02
CA LYS A 163 10.84 11.62 4.86
C LYS A 163 9.45 11.33 5.45
N ILE A 164 8.96 10.09 5.29
CA ILE A 164 7.68 9.69 5.89
C ILE A 164 7.80 9.68 7.43
N GLU A 165 8.89 9.17 8.00
CA GLU A 165 9.11 9.20 9.45
C GLU A 165 9.30 10.62 10.01
N ASP A 166 9.89 11.54 9.23
CA ASP A 166 10.08 12.95 9.59
C ASP A 166 8.76 13.75 9.63
N GLY A 167 7.72 13.28 8.94
CA GLY A 167 6.35 13.73 9.17
C GLY A 167 5.59 14.27 7.95
N ASN A 168 4.37 14.72 8.21
CA ASN A 168 3.40 15.13 7.20
C ASN A 168 3.76 16.52 6.59
N PRO A 169 3.95 16.64 5.25
CA PRO A 169 4.27 17.91 4.59
C PRO A 169 3.21 19.00 4.79
N PHE A 170 1.99 18.62 5.15
CA PHE A 170 0.83 19.50 5.32
C PHE A 170 0.57 19.89 6.78
N ALA A 171 1.31 19.36 7.75
CA ALA A 171 1.11 19.65 9.17
C ALA A 171 1.62 21.05 9.60
N ALA A 172 2.52 21.66 8.83
CA ALA A 172 3.00 23.03 9.06
C ALA A 172 1.92 24.06 8.71
N GLY A 173 0.92 24.19 9.57
CA GLY A 173 -0.22 25.10 9.42
C GLY A 173 -1.39 24.83 10.37
N MET A 174 -1.38 23.70 11.10
CA MET A 174 -2.40 23.37 12.10
C MET A 174 -1.86 23.49 13.52
N SER A 175 -1.44 24.71 13.89
CA SER A 175 -1.35 25.11 15.29
C SER A 175 -2.67 25.75 15.70
N ASN A 176 -3.46 25.06 16.52
CA ASN A 176 -4.46 25.69 17.39
C ASN A 176 -3.78 26.14 18.69
#